data_AF-A0A6P8UD00-F1
#
_entry.id   AF-A0A6P8UD00-F1
#
_cell.length_a   1.000
_cell.length_b   1.000
_cell.length_c   1.000
_cell.angle_alpha   90.00
_cell.angle_beta   90.00
_cell.angle_gamma   90.00
#
_symmetry.space_group_name_H-M   'P 1'
#
loop_
_entity.id
_entity.type
_entity.pdbx_description
1 polymer ?
#
loop_
_entity_poly.entity_id
_entity_poly.type
_entity_poly.pdbx_seq_one_letter_code
_entity_poly.pdbx_strand_id
1 'polypeptide(L)'
;MTTASNGRELVVFFSLRVTNMDFSLDLFNKTSSEYRSLESTFLDVLMPYLQANLTGFKKLEILNFRRGSVVVNSKVKFSRSVPYNITEAVTCVLEEFCSDAMKHLHIQIDTHSLDVEPADQADPCKFLACEEFSRCVLSGRMKEARCVCEPGFLSVDGLPCQSVCDLNPDFCRHRDSPALSGLSS
;
A
#
# COMPACT_ATOMS: atom_id res chain seq x y z
N MET A 1 9.43 11.23 -23.80
CA MET A 1 8.43 12.17 -23.28
C MET A 1 7.20 11.41 -22.82
N THR A 2 6.93 11.40 -21.53
CA THR A 2 5.69 10.85 -20.96
C THR A 2 4.69 11.98 -20.75
N THR A 3 3.43 11.75 -21.12
CA THR A 3 2.34 12.72 -20.98
C THR A 3 1.12 12.04 -20.37
N ALA A 4 0.43 12.72 -19.46
CA ALA A 4 -0.77 12.19 -18.84
C ALA A 4 -1.93 12.15 -19.84
N SER A 5 -2.70 11.08 -19.84
CA SER A 5 -3.95 11.02 -20.57
C SER A 5 -4.99 11.97 -19.94
N ASN A 6 -5.69 12.73 -20.78
CA ASN A 6 -6.84 13.59 -20.41
C ASN A 6 -6.56 14.70 -19.37
N GLY A 7 -5.39 15.35 -19.42
CA GLY A 7 -5.12 16.59 -18.67
C GLY A 7 -4.98 16.41 -17.15
N ARG A 8 -4.92 15.17 -16.68
CA ARG A 8 -4.62 14.80 -15.29
C ARG A 8 -3.12 14.91 -15.03
N GLU A 9 -2.72 14.89 -13.76
CA GLU A 9 -1.30 14.81 -13.38
C GLU A 9 -0.73 13.43 -13.76
N LEU A 10 0.57 13.36 -14.02
CA LEU A 10 1.26 12.08 -14.20
C LEU A 10 1.41 11.41 -12.84
N VAL A 11 1.04 10.14 -12.75
CA VAL A 11 1.04 9.38 -11.50
C VAL A 11 1.79 8.08 -11.68
N VAL A 12 2.69 7.81 -10.73
CA VAL A 12 3.42 6.55 -10.61
C VAL A 12 3.20 6.02 -9.20
N PHE A 13 2.92 4.73 -9.10
CA PHE A 13 2.85 4.01 -7.84
C PHE A 13 4.14 3.24 -7.63
N PHE A 14 4.59 3.14 -6.38
CA PHE A 14 5.72 2.27 -6.06
C PHE A 14 5.58 1.66 -4.68
N SER A 15 6.23 0.51 -4.46
CA SER A 15 6.33 -0.13 -3.16
C SER A 15 7.78 -0.45 -2.81
N LEU A 16 8.09 -0.35 -1.51
CA LEU A 16 9.39 -0.66 -0.92
C LEU A 16 9.18 -1.43 0.38
N ARG A 17 10.02 -2.42 0.69
CA ARG A 17 9.98 -3.17 1.94
C ARG A 17 11.12 -2.76 2.87
N VAL A 18 10.76 -2.43 4.10
CA VAL A 18 11.70 -2.25 5.21
C VAL A 18 11.90 -3.57 5.91
N THR A 19 13.15 -3.95 6.18
CA THR A 19 13.51 -5.24 6.79
C THR A 19 13.88 -5.15 8.26
N ASN A 20 14.31 -3.99 8.75
CA ASN A 20 14.70 -3.77 10.15
C ASN A 20 13.55 -3.24 11.03
N MET A 21 12.31 -3.45 10.60
CA MET A 21 11.11 -3.07 11.33
C MET A 21 10.06 -4.18 11.23
N ASP A 22 9.40 -4.47 12.35
CA ASP A 22 8.29 -5.39 12.42
C ASP A 22 6.96 -4.67 12.17
N PHE A 23 6.02 -5.38 11.55
CA PHE A 23 4.69 -4.83 11.31
C PHE A 23 3.86 -4.80 12.60
N SER A 24 3.31 -3.63 12.92
CA SER A 24 2.33 -3.43 13.99
C SER A 24 0.93 -3.18 13.41
N LEU A 25 -0.12 -3.58 14.13
CA LEU A 25 -1.51 -3.30 13.75
C LEU A 25 -1.80 -1.79 13.71
N ASP A 26 -1.09 -0.99 14.50
CA ASP A 26 -1.24 0.47 14.49
C ASP A 26 -0.86 1.10 13.15
N LEU A 27 -0.08 0.39 12.31
CA LEU A 27 0.27 0.80 10.95
C LEU A 27 -0.89 0.65 9.94
N PHE A 28 -2.02 0.04 10.31
CA PHE A 28 -3.26 0.14 9.54
C PHE A 28 -4.02 1.44 9.83
N ASN A 29 -3.83 2.02 11.01
CA ASN A 29 -4.57 3.19 11.45
C ASN A 29 -3.78 4.47 11.16
N LYS A 30 -4.20 5.23 10.14
CA LYS A 30 -3.59 6.52 9.76
C LYS A 30 -3.56 7.58 10.87
N THR A 31 -4.37 7.40 11.91
CA THR A 31 -4.42 8.33 13.04
C THR A 31 -3.45 7.98 14.15
N SER A 32 -2.94 6.74 14.18
CA SER A 32 -2.01 6.26 15.21
C SER A 32 -0.70 7.07 15.18
N SER A 33 -0.05 7.16 16.34
CA SER A 33 1.28 7.79 16.43
C SER A 33 2.31 7.02 15.59
N GLU A 34 2.25 5.68 15.60
CA GLU A 34 3.18 4.84 14.87
C GLU A 34 3.10 5.07 13.36
N TYR A 35 1.89 5.09 12.79
CA TYR A 35 1.68 5.39 11.37
C TYR A 35 2.23 6.77 11.02
N ARG A 36 1.86 7.82 11.77
CA ARG A 36 2.26 9.20 11.48
C ARG A 36 3.76 9.40 11.59
N SER A 37 4.40 8.82 12.60
CA SER A 37 5.85 8.90 12.78
C SER A 37 6.60 8.20 11.65
N LEU A 38 6.13 7.02 11.23
CA LEU A 38 6.75 6.30 10.12
C LEU A 38 6.52 7.02 8.78
N GLU A 39 5.30 7.51 8.53
CA GLU A 39 4.97 8.31 7.35
C GLU A 39 5.86 9.56 7.26
N SER A 40 6.00 10.31 8.35
CA SER A 40 6.89 11.49 8.40
C SER A 40 8.32 11.11 8.06
N THR A 41 8.84 10.04 8.67
CA THR A 41 10.22 9.58 8.43
C THR A 41 10.44 9.26 6.95
N PHE A 42 9.49 8.56 6.31
CA PHE A 42 9.57 8.27 4.87
C PHE A 42 9.50 9.53 4.00
N LEU A 43 8.60 10.46 4.32
CA LEU A 43 8.45 11.70 3.58
C LEU A 43 9.69 12.59 3.70
N ASP A 44 10.24 12.74 4.90
CA ASP A 44 11.43 13.56 5.19
C ASP A 44 12.65 13.10 4.40
N VAL A 45 12.71 11.81 4.10
CA VAL A 45 13.83 11.16 3.43
C VAL A 45 13.63 11.10 1.91
N LEU A 46 12.48 10.61 1.45
CA LEU A 46 12.22 10.36 0.03
C LEU A 46 11.89 11.65 -0.72
N MET A 47 11.16 12.58 -0.09
CA MET A 47 10.71 13.79 -0.77
C MET A 47 11.86 14.65 -1.29
N PRO A 48 12.92 14.95 -0.50
CA PRO A 48 14.06 15.71 -1.00
C PRO A 48 14.79 14.98 -2.13
N TYR A 49 14.94 13.66 -2.02
CA TYR A 49 15.65 12.84 -3.01
C TYR A 49 14.92 12.82 -4.36
N LEU A 50 13.61 12.55 -4.34
CA LEU A 50 12.78 12.58 -5.55
C LEU A 50 12.70 13.98 -6.15
N GLN A 51 12.59 15.02 -5.32
CA GLN A 51 12.51 16.40 -5.79
C GLN A 51 13.82 16.86 -6.44
N ALA A 52 14.98 16.44 -5.92
CA ALA A 52 16.28 16.79 -6.49
C ALA A 52 16.56 16.05 -7.80
N ASN A 53 16.14 14.78 -7.91
CA ASN A 53 16.53 13.90 -9.01
C ASN A 53 15.47 13.79 -10.13
N LEU A 54 14.21 14.15 -9.88
CA LEU A 54 13.13 14.00 -10.86
C LEU A 54 12.48 15.33 -11.24
N THR A 55 12.83 15.83 -12.43
CA THR A 55 12.24 17.08 -12.95
C THR A 55 10.74 16.92 -13.14
N GLY A 56 9.98 17.89 -12.63
CA GLY A 56 8.51 17.89 -12.74
C GLY A 56 7.80 17.18 -11.59
N PHE A 57 8.52 16.66 -10.58
CA PHE A 57 7.95 16.19 -9.32
C PHE A 57 7.01 17.24 -8.70
N LYS A 58 5.89 16.77 -8.14
CA LYS A 58 4.90 17.62 -7.46
C LYS A 58 4.64 17.18 -6.04
N LYS A 59 4.47 15.88 -5.82
CA LYS A 59 4.06 15.37 -4.51
C LYS A 59 4.39 13.89 -4.37
N LEU A 60 4.78 13.51 -3.16
CA LEU A 60 4.81 12.14 -2.67
C LEU A 60 3.66 11.95 -1.66
N GLU A 61 2.94 10.84 -1.76
CA GLU A 61 1.88 10.43 -0.84
C GLU A 61 2.15 8.99 -0.39
N ILE A 62 2.23 8.77 0.93
CA ILE A 62 2.22 7.42 1.50
C ILE A 62 0.77 6.94 1.53
N LEU A 63 0.49 5.83 0.84
CA LEU A 63 -0.88 5.31 0.71
C LEU A 63 -1.27 4.50 1.94
N ASN A 64 -0.40 3.59 2.36
CA ASN A 64 -0.56 2.71 3.51
C ASN A 64 0.73 1.93 3.77
N PHE A 65 0.77 1.27 4.93
CA PHE A 65 1.74 0.24 5.27
C PHE A 65 1.06 -1.14 5.22
N ARG A 66 1.76 -2.14 4.67
CA ARG A 66 1.24 -3.50 4.48
C ARG A 66 2.13 -4.52 5.19
N ARG A 67 1.54 -5.63 5.61
CA ARG A 67 2.25 -6.75 6.24
C ARG A 67 3.33 -7.34 5.32
N GLY A 68 4.46 -7.71 5.91
CA GLY A 68 5.63 -8.25 5.24
C GLY A 68 6.92 -7.53 5.66
N SER A 69 7.30 -7.64 6.94
CA SER A 69 8.19 -6.70 7.66
C SER A 69 7.53 -5.33 7.76
N VAL A 70 7.76 -4.38 6.85
CA VAL A 70 6.81 -3.28 6.58
C VAL A 70 6.92 -2.92 5.10
N VAL A 71 5.88 -3.12 4.32
CA VAL A 71 5.87 -2.65 2.93
C VAL A 71 5.16 -1.30 2.86
N VAL A 72 5.84 -0.31 2.30
CA VAL A 72 5.35 1.05 2.13
C VAL A 72 4.80 1.21 0.73
N ASN A 73 3.48 1.32 0.62
CA ASN A 73 2.83 1.61 -0.66
C ASN A 73 2.76 3.12 -0.84
N SER A 74 3.27 3.62 -1.97
CA SER A 74 3.45 5.05 -2.21
C SER A 74 2.93 5.46 -3.58
N LYS A 75 2.61 6.75 -3.69
CA LYS A 75 2.15 7.40 -4.92
C LYS A 75 2.92 8.68 -5.13
N VAL A 76 3.48 8.84 -6.33
CA VAL A 76 4.14 10.08 -6.75
C VAL A 76 3.32 10.76 -7.83
N LYS A 77 3.20 12.07 -7.71
CA LYS A 77 2.56 12.94 -8.69
C LYS A 77 3.59 13.83 -9.35
N PHE A 78 3.42 14.02 -10.65
CA PHE A 78 4.27 14.85 -11.48
C PHE A 78 3.42 15.82 -12.32
N SER A 79 4.12 16.79 -12.88
CA SER A 79 3.59 17.69 -13.90
C SER A 79 2.97 16.88 -15.06
N ARG A 80 2.01 17.48 -15.77
CA ARG A 80 1.23 16.79 -16.83
C ARG A 80 2.08 16.14 -17.93
N SER A 81 3.29 16.64 -18.13
CA SER A 81 4.25 16.14 -19.10
C SER A 81 5.67 16.21 -18.55
N VAL A 82 6.47 15.18 -18.83
CA VAL A 82 7.92 15.13 -18.55
C VAL A 82 8.69 14.65 -19.78
N PRO A 83 9.93 15.10 -20.01
CA PRO A 83 10.65 14.81 -21.26
C PRO A 83 11.18 13.37 -21.34
N TYR A 84 11.19 12.61 -20.25
CA TYR A 84 11.74 11.25 -20.13
C TYR A 84 10.64 10.20 -19.90
N ASN A 85 11.02 8.91 -19.83
CA ASN A 85 10.15 7.82 -19.41
C ASN A 85 10.03 7.83 -17.88
N ILE A 86 8.87 8.25 -17.37
CA ILE A 86 8.71 8.52 -15.95
C ILE A 86 8.84 7.28 -15.07
N THR A 87 8.32 6.14 -15.52
CA THR A 87 8.36 4.89 -14.75
C THR A 87 9.80 4.44 -14.57
N GLU A 88 10.58 4.40 -15.66
CA GLU A 88 11.99 4.01 -15.66
C GLU A 88 12.86 4.97 -14.84
N ALA A 89 12.61 6.28 -14.94
CA ALA A 89 13.32 7.27 -14.15
C ALA A 89 13.04 7.13 -12.65
N VAL A 90 11.78 6.88 -12.27
CA VAL A 90 11.41 6.62 -10.87
C VAL A 90 12.08 5.34 -10.37
N THR A 91 12.09 4.27 -11.17
CA THR A 91 12.79 3.03 -10.82
C THR A 91 14.27 3.29 -10.56
N CYS A 92 14.98 3.92 -11.50
CA CYS A 92 16.41 4.20 -11.36
C CYS A 92 16.73 5.05 -10.13
N VAL A 93 15.99 6.14 -9.90
CA VAL A 93 16.19 7.00 -8.73
C VAL A 93 15.89 6.27 -7.42
N LEU A 94 14.88 5.39 -7.37
CA LEU A 94 14.59 4.62 -6.17
C LEU A 94 15.63 3.51 -5.92
N GLU A 95 16.22 2.90 -6.95
CA GLU A 95 17.32 1.94 -6.80
C GLU A 95 18.59 2.60 -6.23
N GLU A 96 18.94 3.79 -6.73
CA GLU A 96 20.02 4.61 -6.18
C GLU A 96 19.73 4.99 -4.72
N PHE A 97 18.51 5.44 -4.45
CA PHE A 97 18.07 5.75 -3.10
C PHE A 97 18.21 4.55 -2.16
N CYS A 98 17.74 3.36 -2.54
CA CYS A 98 17.86 2.17 -1.70
C CYS A 98 19.33 1.84 -1.39
N SER A 99 20.22 2.05 -2.34
CA SER A 99 21.66 1.82 -2.18
C SER A 99 22.33 2.84 -1.24
N ASP A 100 21.88 4.09 -1.25
CA ASP A 100 22.36 5.15 -0.36
C ASP A 100 21.72 5.10 1.03
N ALA A 101 20.45 4.72 1.11
CA ALA A 101 19.67 4.60 2.33
C ALA A 101 20.32 3.64 3.33
N MET A 102 20.84 2.50 2.84
CA MET A 102 21.57 1.54 3.66
C MET A 102 22.79 2.14 4.38
N LYS A 103 23.35 3.25 3.88
CA LYS A 103 24.56 3.88 4.43
C LYS A 103 24.26 5.06 5.35
N HIS A 104 23.13 5.74 5.14
CA HIS A 104 22.87 7.05 5.76
C HIS A 104 21.60 7.10 6.61
N LEU A 105 20.74 6.08 6.56
CA LEU A 105 19.47 6.06 7.26
C LEU A 105 19.39 4.86 8.22
N HIS A 106 18.67 5.04 9.32
CA HIS A 106 18.38 3.97 10.28
C HIS A 106 17.29 3.00 9.78
N ILE A 107 17.03 2.95 8.46
CA ILE A 107 16.02 2.12 7.81
C ILE A 107 16.73 1.24 6.79
N GLN A 108 16.59 -0.08 6.92
CA GLN A 108 17.13 -1.06 5.98
C GLN A 108 16.05 -1.42 4.96
N ILE A 109 16.35 -1.18 3.68
CA ILE A 109 15.41 -1.43 2.59
C ILE A 109 15.86 -2.67 1.83
N ASP A 110 14.93 -3.59 1.55
CA ASP A 110 15.15 -4.69 0.64
C ASP A 110 15.17 -4.15 -0.80
N THR A 111 16.36 -4.06 -1.40
CA THR A 111 16.55 -3.55 -2.77
C THR A 111 15.81 -4.37 -3.82
N HIS A 112 15.52 -5.64 -3.55
CA HIS A 112 14.78 -6.52 -4.46
C HIS A 112 13.26 -6.40 -4.31
N SER A 113 12.79 -5.62 -3.33
CA SER A 113 11.36 -5.39 -3.10
C SER A 113 10.80 -4.19 -3.88
N LEU A 114 11.66 -3.41 -4.53
CA LEU A 114 11.24 -2.24 -5.29
C LEU A 114 10.36 -2.69 -6.46
N ASP A 115 9.19 -2.08 -6.52
CA ASP A 115 8.20 -2.34 -7.55
C ASP A 115 7.53 -1.03 -7.93
N VAL A 116 7.48 -0.72 -9.22
CA VAL A 116 7.07 0.58 -9.75
C VAL A 116 6.08 0.35 -10.89
N GLU A 117 4.88 0.92 -10.78
CA GLU A 117 3.81 0.76 -11.76
C GLU A 117 3.24 2.13 -12.17
N PRO A 118 3.03 2.39 -13.48
CA PRO A 118 2.34 3.59 -13.93
C PRO A 118 0.84 3.47 -13.62
N ALA A 119 0.16 4.60 -13.42
CA ALA A 119 -1.23 4.61 -12.93
C ALA A 119 -2.27 3.93 -13.83
N ASP A 120 -2.00 3.78 -15.12
CA ASP A 120 -2.85 3.08 -16.09
C ASP A 120 -2.72 1.54 -16.01
N GLN A 121 -1.62 1.05 -15.46
CA GLN A 121 -1.31 -0.38 -15.33
C GLN A 121 -1.31 -0.86 -13.88
N ALA A 122 -1.30 0.07 -12.93
CA ALA A 122 -1.19 -0.25 -11.52
C ALA A 122 -2.33 -1.13 -11.03
N ASP A 123 -2.01 -2.24 -10.37
CA ASP A 123 -3.02 -3.10 -9.74
C ASP A 123 -3.60 -2.40 -8.49
N PRO A 124 -4.89 -2.03 -8.48
CA PRO A 124 -5.49 -1.34 -7.34
C PRO A 124 -5.40 -2.12 -6.02
N CYS A 125 -5.41 -3.45 -6.07
CA CYS A 125 -5.32 -4.28 -4.87
C CYS A 125 -3.88 -4.40 -4.33
N LYS A 126 -2.87 -4.16 -5.15
CA LYS A 126 -1.45 -4.19 -4.74
C LYS A 126 -1.09 -3.02 -3.81
N PHE A 127 -1.69 -1.86 -4.09
CA PHE A 127 -1.47 -0.61 -3.35
C PHE A 127 -2.53 -0.34 -2.27
N LEU A 128 -3.39 -1.31 -1.95
CA LEU A 128 -4.35 -1.25 -0.85
C LEU A 128 -3.93 -2.22 0.25
N ALA A 129 -3.89 -1.76 1.51
CA ALA A 129 -3.69 -2.62 2.67
C ALA A 129 -5.05 -2.95 3.30
N CYS A 130 -5.42 -4.23 3.26
CA CYS A 130 -6.59 -4.76 3.96
C CYS A 130 -6.18 -5.32 5.32
N GLU A 131 -7.00 -5.04 6.34
CA GLU A 131 -6.79 -5.49 7.72
C GLU A 131 -6.95 -7.02 7.85
N GLU A 132 -6.72 -7.53 9.05
CA GLU A 132 -6.89 -8.95 9.34
C GLU A 132 -8.32 -9.43 9.05
N PHE A 133 -8.44 -10.67 8.54
CA PHE A 133 -9.71 -11.28 8.14
C PHE A 133 -10.46 -10.51 7.05
N SER A 134 -9.74 -9.72 6.26
CA SER A 134 -10.28 -9.04 5.08
C SER A 134 -9.36 -9.23 3.88
N ARG A 135 -9.97 -9.26 2.70
CA ARG A 135 -9.27 -9.43 1.42
C ARG A 135 -9.62 -8.32 0.46
N CYS A 136 -8.66 -7.96 -0.39
CA CYS A 136 -8.94 -7.03 -1.46
C CYS A 136 -9.72 -7.70 -2.59
N VAL A 137 -10.76 -7.01 -3.06
CA VAL A 137 -11.50 -7.40 -4.26
C VAL A 137 -11.68 -6.18 -5.16
N LEU A 138 -11.64 -6.41 -6.47
CA LEU A 138 -12.03 -5.41 -7.45
C LEU A 138 -13.55 -5.40 -7.57
N SER A 139 -14.15 -4.21 -7.46
CA SER A 139 -15.58 -4.01 -7.48
C SER A 139 -15.97 -3.03 -8.60
N GLY A 140 -17.12 -3.29 -9.23
CA GLY A 140 -17.71 -2.41 -10.24
C GLY A 140 -17.05 -2.46 -11.62
N ARG A 141 -17.65 -1.71 -12.57
CA ARG A 141 -17.14 -1.63 -13.96
C ARG A 141 -15.77 -0.94 -14.07
N MET A 142 -15.44 -0.06 -13.12
CA MET A 142 -14.19 0.71 -13.11
C MET A 142 -13.03 0.00 -12.39
N LYS A 143 -13.22 -1.26 -11.94
CA LYS A 143 -12.21 -2.02 -11.19
C LYS A 143 -11.68 -1.28 -9.95
N GLU A 144 -12.59 -0.75 -9.12
CA GLU A 144 -12.19 -0.10 -7.86
C GLU A 144 -11.83 -1.17 -6.82
N ALA A 145 -10.65 -1.06 -6.20
CA ALA A 145 -10.27 -1.94 -5.11
C ALA A 145 -11.00 -1.58 -3.82
N ARG A 146 -11.50 -2.60 -3.11
CA ARG A 146 -12.07 -2.47 -1.77
C ARG A 146 -11.70 -3.66 -0.90
N CYS A 147 -11.57 -3.43 0.40
CA CYS A 147 -11.44 -4.51 1.37
C CYS A 147 -12.83 -5.05 1.74
N VAL A 148 -12.96 -6.37 1.72
CA VAL A 148 -14.18 -7.08 2.16
C VAL A 148 -13.80 -8.14 3.18
N CYS A 149 -14.63 -8.33 4.20
CA CYS A 149 -14.39 -9.38 5.18
C CYS A 149 -14.40 -10.75 4.51
N GLU A 150 -13.54 -11.63 5.02
CA GLU A 150 -13.50 -13.02 4.63
C GLU A 150 -14.77 -13.76 5.11
N PRO A 151 -15.13 -14.90 4.48
CA PRO A 151 -16.26 -15.70 4.93
C PRO A 151 -16.16 -16.05 6.42
N GLY A 152 -17.23 -15.82 7.17
CA GLY A 152 -17.24 -16.02 8.64
C GLY A 152 -16.87 -14.78 9.46
N PHE A 153 -16.55 -13.66 8.80
CA PHE A 153 -16.25 -12.38 9.45
C PHE A 153 -17.19 -11.27 8.96
N LEU A 154 -17.48 -10.30 9.82
CA LEU A 154 -18.30 -9.13 9.53
C LEU A 154 -17.66 -7.86 10.09
N SER A 155 -17.78 -6.77 9.34
CA SER A 155 -17.48 -5.42 9.82
C SER A 155 -18.79 -4.76 10.26
N VAL A 156 -18.83 -4.31 11.51
CA VAL A 156 -19.98 -3.61 12.11
C VAL A 156 -19.52 -2.21 12.48
N ASP A 157 -20.30 -1.18 12.11
CA ASP A 157 -20.01 0.23 12.40
C ASP A 157 -18.63 0.74 11.94
N GLY A 158 -18.12 0.16 10.85
CA GLY A 158 -16.79 0.53 10.31
C GLY A 158 -15.62 0.03 11.13
N LEU A 159 -15.86 -0.87 12.09
CA LEU A 159 -14.81 -1.57 12.82
C LEU A 159 -14.12 -2.63 11.95
N PRO A 160 -12.90 -3.04 12.32
CA PRO A 160 -12.22 -4.19 11.72
C PRO A 160 -13.11 -5.43 11.64
N CYS A 161 -12.86 -6.29 10.65
CA CYS A 161 -13.58 -7.53 10.46
C CYS A 161 -13.46 -8.42 11.71
N GLN A 162 -14.59 -8.74 12.33
CA GLN A 162 -14.69 -9.57 13.52
C GLN A 162 -15.40 -10.88 13.20
N SER A 163 -15.02 -11.94 13.91
CA SER A 163 -15.67 -13.24 13.74
C SER A 163 -17.16 -13.12 14.04
N VAL A 164 -17.99 -13.71 13.18
CA VAL A 164 -19.43 -13.82 13.43
C VAL A 164 -19.70 -14.50 14.78
N CYS A 165 -18.83 -15.41 15.21
CA CYS A 165 -18.97 -16.08 16.50
C CYS A 165 -18.77 -15.14 17.69
N ASP A 166 -17.91 -14.13 17.56
CA ASP A 166 -17.66 -13.16 18.63
C ASP A 166 -18.81 -12.16 18.73
N LEU A 167 -19.37 -11.78 17.57
CA LEU A 167 -20.52 -10.89 17.47
C LEU A 167 -21.83 -11.57 17.87
N ASN A 168 -21.98 -12.86 17.58
CA ASN A 168 -23.16 -13.65 17.93
C ASN A 168 -22.77 -15.09 18.35
N PRO A 169 -22.52 -15.31 19.66
CA PRO A 169 -22.06 -16.60 20.19
C PRO A 169 -23.02 -17.78 19.92
N ASP A 170 -24.31 -17.51 19.72
CA ASP A 170 -25.31 -18.54 19.47
C ASP A 170 -25.18 -19.17 18.07
N PHE A 171 -24.62 -18.43 17.10
CA PHE A 171 -24.39 -18.92 15.73
C PHE A 171 -23.36 -20.06 15.69
N CYS A 172 -22.44 -20.10 16.65
CA CYS A 172 -21.32 -21.05 16.68
C CYS A 172 -21.47 -22.12 17.76
N ARG A 173 -22.57 -22.08 18.53
CA ARG A 173 -22.91 -23.11 19.53
C ARG A 173 -23.47 -24.40 18.95
N HIS A 174 -23.82 -24.43 17.67
CA HIS A 174 -24.13 -25.68 16.97
C HIS A 174 -22.95 -26.11 16.12
N ARG A 175 -22.17 -27.06 16.64
CA ARG A 175 -21.11 -27.78 15.91
C ARG A 175 -21.64 -28.63 14.74
N ASP A 176 -22.93 -28.52 14.41
CA ASP A 176 -23.61 -29.19 13.30
C ASP A 176 -24.56 -28.19 12.59
N SER A 177 -24.01 -27.13 12.00
CA SER A 177 -24.71 -26.34 11.00
C SER A 177 -23.98 -26.44 9.64
N PRO A 178 -24.67 -26.77 8.53
CA PRO A 178 -24.02 -27.09 7.25
C PRO A 178 -23.41 -25.88 6.51
N ALA A 179 -23.26 -24.72 7.16
CA ALA A 179 -22.79 -23.50 6.52
C ALA A 179 -21.25 -23.37 6.43
N LEU A 180 -20.49 -24.31 7.02
CA LEU A 180 -19.02 -24.32 7.02
C LEU A 180 -18.37 -25.43 6.18
N SER A 181 -19.15 -26.26 5.47
CA SER A 181 -18.64 -27.37 4.65
C SER A 181 -18.06 -26.95 3.28
N GLY A 182 -17.77 -25.66 3.07
CA GLY A 182 -17.19 -25.14 1.83
C GLY A 182 -15.66 -24.93 1.83
N LEU A 183 -14.97 -25.24 2.93
CA LEU A 183 -13.51 -25.01 3.06
C LEU A 183 -12.75 -26.31 3.31
N SER A 184 -12.75 -27.20 2.32
CA SER A 184 -11.64 -28.12 2.10
C SER A 184 -11.67 -28.64 0.66
N SER A 185 -10.73 -28.16 -0.15
CA SER A 185 -10.21 -28.83 -1.34
C SER A 185 -8.77 -28.39 -1.51
#